data_AF-A0A355QD83-F1
#
_entry.id   AF-A0A355QD83-F1
#
_cell.length_a   1.000
_cell.length_b   1.000
_cell.length_c   1.000
_cell.angle_alpha   90.00
_cell.angle_beta   90.00
_cell.angle_gamma   90.00
#
_symmetry.space_group_name_H-M   'P 1'
#
loop_
_entity.id
_entity.type
_entity.pdbx_description
1 polymer ?
#
loop_
_entity_poly.entity_id
_entity_poly.type
_entity_poly.pdbx_seq_one_letter_code
_entity_poly.pdbx_strand_id
1 'polypeptide(L)'
;DPQRGWAWQVPLLELPHAQFLLMSATLGPTARFTLDLTRRTGRPAVTVAGSVRPVPLTFEYRETPLHESITELVDTDRAPVYIVHFTQKAASEKAQDLCSIDVLTKDQKAAVREEVGGFRFDTPIGKDLKRFIGHGIGLHHAGMLPRYRLLIEKLAQAGLLKLICGTDTLGVGVNVPIRTVLFTQLCKYDGISTRLLGNREFAQISGRAGRRGFDDEGHVWVQAPVHWIENLRADARVAADPHKKKKLVRKKPPERGYAHWNEDSFQKMVDGSPEPLLSSFDVNHQMVMNVLSRPGDGCRDFRNLLLDNHEPRERQRRHVRKAIGIYRSLREAGVIDELDEPDDEGRMVAVGVDLQDRFALHQPLSLFALEVIPELADRPSDAEPTDGPEPAD
;
A
#
# COMPACT_ATOMS: atom_id res chain seq x y z
N ASP A 1 2.05 8.96 -3.78
CA ASP A 1 1.03 8.54 -2.80
C ASP A 1 0.34 9.81 -2.34
N PRO A 2 -0.93 10.04 -2.69
CA PRO A 2 -1.63 11.29 -2.37
C PRO A 2 -1.68 11.65 -0.88
N GLN A 3 -1.69 10.65 0.01
CA GLN A 3 -1.82 10.89 1.45
C GLN A 3 -0.47 11.17 2.11
N ARG A 4 0.62 10.58 1.59
CA ARG A 4 1.96 10.65 2.19
C ARG A 4 2.97 11.45 1.37
N GLY A 5 2.59 11.96 0.21
CA GLY A 5 3.51 12.64 -0.72
C GLY A 5 4.19 13.86 -0.10
N TRP A 6 3.44 14.66 0.65
CA TRP A 6 3.96 15.83 1.35
C TRP A 6 5.02 15.47 2.40
N ALA A 7 4.84 14.35 3.12
CA ALA A 7 5.72 13.93 4.20
C ALA A 7 7.14 13.54 3.72
N TRP A 8 7.27 13.12 2.45
CA TRP A 8 8.56 12.89 1.82
C TRP A 8 9.14 14.16 1.22
N GLN A 9 8.29 15.03 0.69
CA GLN A 9 8.75 16.20 -0.04
C GLN A 9 9.22 17.31 0.89
N VAL A 10 8.52 17.57 2.00
CA VAL A 10 8.90 18.63 2.95
C VAL A 10 10.35 18.45 3.43
N PRO A 11 10.80 17.28 3.92
CA PRO A 11 12.21 17.10 4.30
C PRO A 11 13.20 17.33 3.16
N LEU A 12 12.85 16.96 1.92
CA LEU A 12 13.72 17.19 0.74
C LEU A 12 13.85 18.68 0.40
N LEU A 13 12.81 19.47 0.67
CA LEU A 13 12.78 20.90 0.39
C LEU A 13 13.40 21.73 1.52
N GLU A 14 13.17 21.33 2.76
CA GLU A 14 13.41 22.15 3.96
C GLU A 14 14.68 21.76 4.74
N LEU A 15 15.35 20.65 4.40
CA LEU A 15 16.60 20.24 5.05
C LEU A 15 17.82 20.44 4.11
N PRO A 16 18.13 21.67 3.65
CA PRO A 16 19.20 21.91 2.68
C PRO A 16 20.60 21.60 3.24
N HIS A 17 20.74 21.58 4.57
CA HIS A 17 22.00 21.27 5.26
C HIS A 17 22.19 19.77 5.55
N ALA A 18 21.21 18.93 5.24
CA ALA A 18 21.29 17.49 5.47
C ALA A 18 22.03 16.77 4.32
N GLN A 19 22.62 15.62 4.65
CA GLN A 19 23.09 14.67 3.65
C GLN A 19 22.02 13.60 3.42
N PHE A 20 21.58 13.42 2.18
CA PHE A 20 20.53 12.48 1.84
C PHE A 20 21.09 11.15 1.34
N LEU A 21 20.65 10.05 1.95
CA LEU A 21 20.74 8.70 1.38
C LEU A 21 19.33 8.24 1.03
N LEU A 22 18.96 8.39 -0.24
CA LEU A 22 17.63 8.01 -0.73
C LEU A 22 17.67 6.61 -1.32
N MET A 23 16.97 5.67 -0.67
CA MET A 23 16.83 4.31 -1.16
C MET A 23 15.43 4.12 -1.75
N SER A 24 15.38 3.59 -2.96
CA SER A 24 14.13 3.21 -3.59
C SER A 24 14.32 1.89 -4.34
N ALA A 25 13.20 1.21 -4.61
CA ALA A 25 13.18 0.08 -5.52
C ALA A 25 13.39 0.56 -6.97
N THR A 26 12.93 -0.22 -7.95
CA THR A 26 13.01 0.16 -9.36
C THR A 26 12.22 1.45 -9.61
N LEU A 27 12.93 2.48 -10.07
CA LEU A 27 12.38 3.79 -10.43
C LEU A 27 12.66 4.08 -11.90
N GLY A 28 11.78 4.88 -12.50
CA GLY A 28 12.08 5.56 -13.75
C GLY A 28 13.17 6.63 -13.59
N PRO A 29 13.32 7.53 -14.58
CA PRO A 29 14.36 8.56 -14.57
C PRO A 29 14.40 9.40 -13.28
N THR A 30 15.59 9.49 -12.67
CA THR A 30 15.80 10.19 -11.38
C THR A 30 16.51 11.54 -11.51
N ALA A 31 16.88 11.96 -12.73
CA ALA A 31 17.66 13.17 -12.98
C ALA A 31 17.07 14.43 -12.32
N ARG A 32 15.74 14.54 -12.26
CA ARG A 32 15.07 15.66 -11.58
C ARG A 32 15.47 15.79 -10.10
N PHE A 33 15.66 14.66 -9.41
CA PHE A 33 15.99 14.64 -7.98
C PHE A 33 17.46 14.95 -7.76
N THR A 34 18.36 14.41 -8.59
CA THR A 34 19.80 14.71 -8.46
C THR A 34 20.08 16.18 -8.76
N LEU A 35 19.46 16.74 -9.81
CA LEU A 35 19.59 18.16 -10.14
C LEU A 35 19.04 19.05 -9.01
N ASP A 36 17.86 18.74 -8.49
CA ASP A 36 17.24 19.52 -7.42
C ASP A 36 18.02 19.44 -6.10
N LEU A 37 18.45 18.23 -5.69
CA LEU A 37 19.28 18.05 -4.50
C LEU A 37 20.62 18.78 -4.63
N THR A 38 21.26 18.72 -5.80
CA THR A 38 22.52 19.44 -6.05
C THR A 38 22.32 20.93 -5.93
N ARG A 39 21.25 21.47 -6.55
CA ARG A 39 20.91 22.90 -6.48
C ARG A 39 20.65 23.36 -5.05
N ARG A 40 19.89 22.60 -4.26
CA ARG A 40 19.46 23.01 -2.90
C ARG A 40 20.54 22.87 -1.85
N THR A 41 21.28 21.76 -1.89
CA THR A 41 22.28 21.44 -0.87
C THR A 41 23.65 22.01 -1.20
N GLY A 42 23.88 22.41 -2.46
CA GLY A 42 25.20 22.78 -2.97
C GLY A 42 26.18 21.62 -3.06
N ARG A 43 25.73 20.37 -2.82
CA ARG A 43 26.56 19.17 -2.80
C ARG A 43 26.25 18.29 -4.02
N PRO A 44 27.24 17.67 -4.66
CA PRO A 44 26.98 16.75 -5.77
C PRO A 44 26.05 15.62 -5.37
N ALA A 45 24.95 15.44 -6.09
CA ALA A 45 24.06 14.29 -5.93
C ALA A 45 24.21 13.32 -7.12
N VAL A 46 24.39 12.04 -6.83
CA VAL A 46 24.61 10.98 -7.83
C VAL A 46 23.54 9.91 -7.68
N THR A 47 23.03 9.44 -8.83
CA THR A 47 22.18 8.25 -8.87
C THR A 47 23.06 7.02 -9.00
N VAL A 48 22.93 6.09 -8.05
CA VAL A 48 23.48 4.74 -8.18
C VAL A 48 22.33 3.81 -8.60
N ALA A 49 22.37 3.34 -9.85
CA ALA A 49 21.34 2.49 -10.44
C ALA A 49 21.98 1.42 -11.35
N GLY A 50 21.19 0.42 -11.75
CA GLY A 50 21.62 -0.58 -12.76
C GLY A 50 22.25 -1.85 -12.21
N SER A 51 21.99 -2.22 -10.95
CA SER A 51 22.43 -3.54 -10.46
C SER A 51 21.62 -4.65 -11.12
N VAL A 52 22.30 -5.63 -11.71
CA VAL A 52 21.70 -6.91 -12.10
C VAL A 52 21.08 -7.54 -10.85
N ARG A 53 19.84 -7.98 -10.97
CA ARG A 53 19.14 -8.63 -9.86
C ARG A 53 19.93 -9.88 -9.44
N PRO A 54 20.24 -10.07 -8.13
CA PRO A 54 21.01 -11.22 -7.68
C PRO A 54 20.37 -12.58 -8.00
N VAL A 55 19.04 -12.62 -8.01
CA VAL A 55 18.25 -13.81 -8.38
C VAL A 55 17.40 -13.42 -9.60
N PRO A 56 17.70 -13.90 -10.81
CA PRO A 56 16.93 -13.56 -12.01
C PRO A 56 15.46 -13.98 -11.89
N LEU A 57 14.59 -13.33 -12.65
CA LEU A 57 13.17 -13.66 -12.70
C LEU A 57 12.80 -14.30 -14.04
N THR A 58 12.02 -15.37 -13.99
CA THR A 58 11.33 -15.93 -15.16
C THR A 58 9.86 -15.55 -15.13
N PHE A 59 9.32 -15.18 -16.29
CA PHE A 59 7.96 -14.66 -16.44
C PHE A 59 7.15 -15.60 -17.33
N GLU A 60 5.98 -16.04 -16.85
CA GLU A 60 5.09 -16.93 -17.61
C GLU A 60 3.64 -16.43 -17.57
N TYR A 61 2.98 -16.42 -18.73
CA TYR A 61 1.54 -16.20 -18.85
C TYR A 61 0.82 -17.56 -18.91
N ARG A 62 -0.20 -17.74 -18.08
CA ARG A 62 -0.85 -19.04 -17.87
C ARG A 62 -2.32 -19.00 -18.27
N GLU A 63 -2.68 -19.87 -19.21
CA GLU A 63 -4.06 -20.07 -19.67
C GLU A 63 -4.74 -21.29 -19.04
N THR A 64 -4.04 -21.99 -18.15
CA THR A 64 -4.57 -23.04 -17.29
C THR A 64 -5.42 -22.45 -16.17
N PRO A 65 -6.42 -23.17 -15.61
CA PRO A 65 -7.08 -22.73 -14.38
C PRO A 65 -6.12 -22.51 -13.24
N LEU A 66 -6.54 -21.67 -12.29
CA LEU A 66 -5.72 -21.32 -11.14
C LEU A 66 -5.30 -22.54 -10.30
N HIS A 67 -6.19 -23.50 -10.06
CA HIS A 67 -5.88 -24.69 -9.26
C HIS A 67 -4.81 -25.57 -9.91
N GLU A 68 -4.92 -25.82 -11.23
CA GLU A 68 -3.91 -26.57 -12.00
C GLU A 68 -2.55 -25.87 -11.97
N SER A 69 -2.56 -24.54 -12.14
CA SER A 69 -1.33 -23.72 -12.11
C SER A 69 -0.68 -23.77 -10.72
N ILE A 70 -1.47 -23.76 -9.64
CA ILE A 70 -0.96 -23.89 -8.26
C ILE A 70 -0.41 -25.29 -8.01
N THR A 71 -1.11 -26.34 -8.42
CA THR A 71 -0.63 -27.72 -8.30
C THR A 71 0.71 -27.89 -9.02
N GLU A 72 0.81 -27.39 -10.26
CA GLU A 72 2.07 -27.41 -11.02
C GLU A 72 3.21 -26.70 -10.28
N LEU A 73 2.97 -25.52 -9.70
CA LEU A 73 3.97 -24.80 -8.91
C LEU A 73 4.40 -25.57 -7.65
N VAL A 74 3.48 -26.26 -6.98
CA VAL A 74 3.79 -27.04 -5.78
C VAL A 74 4.56 -28.31 -6.14
N ASP A 75 4.13 -29.03 -7.18
CA ASP A 75 4.74 -30.28 -7.63
C ASP A 75 6.15 -30.07 -8.23
N THR A 76 6.40 -28.89 -8.79
CA THR A 76 7.72 -28.50 -9.33
C THR A 76 8.63 -27.81 -8.31
N ASP A 77 8.31 -27.89 -7.01
CA ASP A 77 9.06 -27.26 -5.90
C ASP A 77 9.25 -25.74 -6.03
N ARG A 78 8.31 -25.06 -6.71
CA ARG A 78 8.33 -23.59 -6.89
C ARG A 78 7.62 -22.85 -5.75
N ALA A 79 7.22 -23.54 -4.69
CA ALA A 79 6.67 -22.96 -3.47
C ALA A 79 7.78 -22.44 -2.53
N PRO A 80 7.52 -21.45 -1.63
CA PRO A 80 6.23 -20.79 -1.38
C PRO A 80 5.76 -19.88 -2.52
N VAL A 81 4.46 -19.94 -2.81
CA VAL A 81 3.79 -19.12 -3.83
C VAL A 81 3.04 -17.98 -3.16
N TYR A 82 3.36 -16.75 -3.54
CA TYR A 82 2.61 -15.57 -3.14
C TYR A 82 1.54 -15.24 -4.17
N ILE A 83 0.27 -15.42 -3.79
CA ILE A 83 -0.89 -15.22 -4.66
C ILE A 83 -1.43 -13.81 -4.42
N VAL A 84 -1.27 -12.96 -5.43
CA VAL A 84 -1.51 -11.52 -5.34
C VAL A 84 -2.98 -11.20 -5.60
N HIS A 85 -3.60 -10.51 -4.65
CA HIS A 85 -4.92 -9.92 -4.77
C HIS A 85 -4.87 -8.40 -4.52
N PHE A 86 -5.89 -7.67 -4.96
CA PHE A 86 -5.96 -6.20 -4.77
C PHE A 86 -7.04 -5.76 -3.78
N THR A 87 -7.76 -6.72 -3.17
CA THR A 87 -8.69 -6.44 -2.08
C THR A 87 -8.54 -7.50 -0.99
N GLN A 88 -8.81 -7.10 0.26
CA GLN A 88 -8.76 -8.01 1.41
C GLN A 88 -9.79 -9.13 1.27
N LYS A 89 -10.99 -8.78 0.78
CA LYS A 89 -12.07 -9.73 0.50
C LYS A 89 -11.64 -10.82 -0.49
N ALA A 90 -11.06 -10.43 -1.63
CA ALA A 90 -10.62 -11.39 -2.64
C ALA A 90 -9.51 -12.32 -2.13
N ALA A 91 -8.58 -11.81 -1.31
CA ALA A 91 -7.54 -12.62 -0.69
C ALA A 91 -8.12 -13.69 0.25
N SER A 92 -9.08 -13.31 1.10
CA SER A 92 -9.75 -14.22 2.03
C SER A 92 -10.62 -15.26 1.31
N GLU A 93 -11.42 -14.83 0.33
CA GLU A 93 -12.23 -15.74 -0.49
C GLU A 93 -11.34 -16.74 -1.25
N LYS A 94 -10.20 -16.29 -1.79
CA LYS A 94 -9.30 -17.20 -2.49
C LYS A 94 -8.60 -18.17 -1.54
N ALA A 95 -8.16 -17.73 -0.36
CA ALA A 95 -7.60 -18.63 0.65
C ALA A 95 -8.60 -19.73 1.04
N GLN A 96 -9.89 -19.38 1.14
CA GLN A 96 -10.96 -20.34 1.37
C GLN A 96 -11.06 -21.38 0.24
N ASP A 97 -11.14 -20.92 -1.01
CA ASP A 97 -11.28 -21.81 -2.18
C ASP A 97 -10.11 -22.80 -2.27
N LEU A 98 -8.90 -22.33 -1.98
CA LEU A 98 -7.67 -23.12 -2.09
C LEU A 98 -7.53 -24.18 -1.00
N CYS A 99 -8.32 -24.14 0.07
CA CYS A 99 -8.35 -25.21 1.08
C CYS A 99 -8.82 -26.56 0.51
N SER A 100 -9.44 -26.55 -0.68
CA SER A 100 -9.80 -27.78 -1.41
C SER A 100 -8.61 -28.52 -2.01
N ILE A 101 -7.44 -27.88 -2.11
CA ILE A 101 -6.21 -28.44 -2.66
C ILE A 101 -5.31 -28.88 -1.50
N ASP A 102 -4.87 -30.14 -1.52
CA ASP A 102 -3.94 -30.64 -0.52
C ASP A 102 -2.49 -30.36 -0.94
N VAL A 103 -1.92 -29.26 -0.45
CA VAL A 103 -0.54 -28.84 -0.76
C VAL A 103 0.48 -29.27 0.29
N LEU A 104 0.05 -29.97 1.35
CA LEU A 104 0.92 -30.43 2.42
C LEU A 104 0.86 -31.95 2.58
N THR A 105 2.03 -32.55 2.76
CA THR A 105 2.14 -33.94 3.23
C THR A 105 1.68 -34.10 4.68
N LYS A 106 1.44 -35.34 5.12
CA LYS A 106 1.03 -35.63 6.52
C LYS A 106 2.04 -35.12 7.54
N ASP A 107 3.34 -35.25 7.24
CA ASP A 107 4.42 -34.82 8.13
C ASP A 107 4.50 -33.29 8.20
N GLN A 108 4.36 -32.60 7.06
CA GLN A 108 4.28 -31.14 7.03
C GLN A 108 3.06 -30.61 7.80
N LYS A 109 1.91 -31.29 7.72
CA LYS A 109 0.74 -30.95 8.54
C LYS A 109 1.01 -31.13 10.04
N ALA A 110 1.82 -32.11 10.43
CA ALA A 110 2.23 -32.30 11.82
C ALA A 110 3.14 -31.16 12.27
N ALA A 111 4.16 -30.82 11.48
CA ALA A 111 5.08 -29.70 11.75
C ALA A 111 4.34 -28.36 11.86
N VAL A 112 3.36 -28.09 10.98
CA VAL A 112 2.49 -26.91 11.09
C VAL A 112 1.74 -26.89 12.42
N ARG A 113 1.13 -28.01 12.84
CA ARG A 113 0.38 -28.07 14.11
C ARG A 113 1.28 -27.85 15.32
N GLU A 114 2.49 -28.40 15.29
CA GLU A 114 3.49 -28.22 16.34
C GLU A 114 3.93 -26.76 16.44
N GLU A 115 4.27 -26.13 15.30
CA GLU A 115 4.74 -24.75 15.25
C GLU A 115 3.64 -23.73 15.65
N VAL A 116 2.39 -24.01 15.27
CA VAL A 116 1.22 -23.23 15.72
C VAL A 116 1.03 -23.39 17.24
N GLY A 117 1.26 -24.59 17.77
CA GLY A 117 1.24 -24.89 19.20
C GLY A 117 -0.02 -24.36 19.91
N GLY A 118 0.18 -23.67 21.02
CA GLY A 118 -0.88 -23.12 21.88
C GLY A 118 -1.47 -21.78 21.41
N PHE A 119 -1.22 -21.35 20.17
CA PHE A 119 -1.69 -20.06 19.68
C PHE A 119 -3.23 -19.96 19.73
N ARG A 120 -3.74 -18.87 20.33
CA ARG A 120 -5.18 -18.66 20.51
C ARG A 120 -5.81 -17.99 19.30
N PHE A 121 -6.78 -18.67 18.69
CA PHE A 121 -7.61 -18.17 17.59
C PHE A 121 -9.00 -17.80 18.10
N ASP A 122 -9.07 -16.78 18.96
CA ASP A 122 -10.28 -16.38 19.70
C ASP A 122 -11.19 -15.38 18.94
N THR A 123 -10.80 -14.91 17.75
CA THR A 123 -11.64 -14.03 16.92
C THR A 123 -12.28 -14.77 15.74
N PRO A 124 -13.35 -14.23 15.12
CA PRO A 124 -13.98 -14.86 13.95
C PRO A 124 -13.00 -15.17 12.81
N ILE A 125 -12.18 -14.18 12.41
CA ILE A 125 -11.14 -14.38 11.39
C ILE A 125 -10.05 -15.37 11.82
N GLY A 126 -9.82 -15.52 13.13
CA GLY A 126 -8.88 -16.49 13.66
C GLY A 126 -9.28 -17.93 13.36
N LYS A 127 -10.58 -18.24 13.40
CA LYS A 127 -11.08 -19.60 13.10
C LYS A 127 -10.79 -19.97 11.65
N ASP A 128 -11.05 -19.06 10.71
CA ASP A 128 -10.73 -19.26 9.30
C ASP A 128 -9.21 -19.36 9.09
N LEU A 129 -8.43 -18.48 9.72
CA LEU A 129 -6.97 -18.51 9.62
C LEU A 129 -6.37 -19.83 10.14
N LYS A 130 -6.88 -20.36 11.25
CA LYS A 130 -6.48 -21.67 11.77
C LYS A 130 -6.74 -22.77 10.75
N ARG A 131 -7.90 -22.75 10.07
CA ARG A 131 -8.21 -23.70 9.00
C ARG A 131 -7.23 -23.54 7.84
N PHE A 132 -6.97 -22.31 7.38
CA PHE A 132 -6.08 -22.03 6.26
C PHE A 132 -4.65 -22.52 6.53
N ILE A 133 -4.11 -22.18 7.70
CA ILE A 133 -2.78 -22.61 8.14
C ILE A 133 -2.68 -24.13 8.13
N GLY A 134 -3.71 -24.84 8.60
CA GLY A 134 -3.74 -26.31 8.59
C GLY A 134 -3.67 -26.94 7.19
N HIS A 135 -3.99 -26.18 6.15
CA HIS A 135 -3.84 -26.57 4.73
C HIS A 135 -2.56 -25.99 4.09
N GLY A 136 -1.67 -25.36 4.87
CA GLY A 136 -0.45 -24.74 4.35
C GLY A 136 -0.69 -23.40 3.64
N ILE A 137 -1.83 -22.76 3.91
CA ILE A 137 -2.25 -21.51 3.29
C ILE A 137 -2.17 -20.38 4.31
N GLY A 138 -1.38 -19.35 4.01
CA GLY A 138 -1.38 -18.09 4.74
C GLY A 138 -2.34 -17.08 4.13
N LEU A 139 -2.99 -16.29 4.98
CA LEU A 139 -3.67 -15.05 4.58
C LEU A 139 -2.88 -13.88 5.17
N HIS A 140 -2.59 -12.86 4.37
CA HIS A 140 -1.90 -11.68 4.88
C HIS A 140 -2.29 -10.38 4.16
N HIS A 141 -2.86 -9.44 4.92
CA HIS A 141 -3.18 -8.09 4.46
C HIS A 141 -3.21 -7.07 5.61
N ALA A 142 -3.21 -5.77 5.29
CA ALA A 142 -3.15 -4.70 6.28
C ALA A 142 -4.29 -4.72 7.31
N GLY A 143 -5.49 -5.17 6.93
CA GLY A 143 -6.63 -5.32 7.84
C GLY A 143 -6.51 -6.42 8.91
N MET A 144 -5.45 -7.24 8.91
CA MET A 144 -5.27 -8.29 9.91
C MET A 144 -4.68 -7.76 11.22
N LEU A 145 -5.19 -8.31 12.35
CA LEU A 145 -4.62 -8.04 13.66
C LEU A 145 -3.11 -8.37 13.68
N PRO A 146 -2.26 -7.52 14.30
CA PRO A 146 -0.81 -7.70 14.31
C PRO A 146 -0.36 -9.11 14.72
N ARG A 147 -0.97 -9.70 15.76
CA ARG A 147 -0.63 -11.06 16.24
C ARG A 147 -0.79 -12.15 15.16
N TYR A 148 -1.79 -12.01 14.27
CA TYR A 148 -2.01 -12.99 13.20
C TYR A 148 -1.03 -12.80 12.06
N ARG A 149 -0.67 -11.55 11.73
CA ARG A 149 0.38 -11.25 10.76
C ARG A 149 1.72 -11.86 11.20
N LEU A 150 2.10 -11.63 12.47
CA LEU A 150 3.31 -12.21 13.06
C LEU A 150 3.32 -13.75 13.02
N LEU A 151 2.17 -14.41 13.26
CA LEU A 151 2.08 -15.86 13.14
C LEU A 151 2.31 -16.33 11.70
N ILE A 152 1.66 -15.70 10.72
CA ILE A 152 1.82 -16.04 9.30
C ILE A 152 3.25 -15.80 8.83
N GLU A 153 3.88 -14.71 9.28
CA GLU A 153 5.29 -14.40 9.00
C GLU A 153 6.22 -15.49 9.55
N LYS A 154 6.03 -15.88 10.81
CA LYS A 154 6.80 -16.95 11.47
C LYS A 154 6.67 -18.28 10.71
N LEU A 155 5.45 -18.70 10.40
CA LEU A 155 5.18 -19.96 9.70
C LEU A 155 5.73 -19.95 8.27
N ALA A 156 5.64 -18.81 7.58
CA ALA A 156 6.20 -18.67 6.24
C ALA A 156 7.73 -18.69 6.25
N GLN A 157 8.37 -18.03 7.21
CA GLN A 157 9.83 -18.08 7.41
C GLN A 157 10.34 -19.49 7.72
N ALA A 158 9.56 -20.28 8.47
CA ALA A 158 9.82 -21.68 8.73
C ALA A 158 9.55 -22.60 7.51
N GLY A 159 9.08 -22.06 6.37
CA GLY A 159 8.78 -22.84 5.17
C GLY A 159 7.54 -23.73 5.30
N LEU A 160 6.69 -23.49 6.30
CA LEU A 160 5.51 -24.31 6.62
C LEU A 160 4.26 -23.89 5.82
N LEU A 161 4.29 -22.71 5.20
CA LEU A 161 3.22 -22.23 4.32
C LEU A 161 3.67 -22.35 2.86
N LYS A 162 2.94 -23.15 2.08
CA LYS A 162 3.21 -23.34 0.65
C LYS A 162 2.54 -22.27 -0.20
N LEU A 163 1.38 -21.78 0.24
CA LEU A 163 0.62 -20.73 -0.45
C LEU A 163 0.40 -19.56 0.50
N ILE A 164 0.50 -18.33 0.00
CA ILE A 164 0.23 -17.12 0.77
C ILE A 164 -0.64 -16.20 -0.07
N CYS A 165 -1.91 -16.07 0.31
CA CYS A 165 -2.84 -15.13 -0.30
C CYS A 165 -2.71 -13.77 0.37
N GLY A 166 -2.47 -12.71 -0.39
CA GLY A 166 -2.32 -11.39 0.20
C GLY A 166 -2.56 -10.22 -0.74
N THR A 167 -2.64 -9.03 -0.15
CA THR A 167 -2.79 -7.78 -0.91
C THR A 167 -1.44 -7.23 -1.35
N ASP A 168 -1.41 -6.45 -2.43
CA ASP A 168 -0.19 -5.76 -2.94
C ASP A 168 0.62 -4.98 -1.88
N THR A 169 -0.03 -4.54 -0.79
CA THR A 169 0.61 -3.89 0.37
C THR A 169 1.62 -4.74 1.14
N LEU A 170 1.64 -6.06 0.95
CA LEU A 170 2.73 -6.93 1.44
C LEU A 170 4.09 -6.58 0.84
N GLY A 171 4.08 -5.96 -0.35
CA GLY A 171 5.26 -5.48 -1.03
C GLY A 171 5.98 -4.33 -0.33
N VAL A 172 5.60 -3.92 0.88
CA VAL A 172 6.19 -2.75 1.57
C VAL A 172 6.76 -3.06 2.97
N GLY A 173 6.58 -4.25 3.55
CA GLY A 173 6.99 -4.41 4.96
C GLY A 173 7.25 -5.80 5.52
N VAL A 174 7.20 -6.87 4.74
CA VAL A 174 7.34 -8.22 5.30
C VAL A 174 8.42 -9.03 4.59
N ASN A 175 9.37 -9.55 5.37
CA ASN A 175 10.44 -10.43 4.91
C ASN A 175 9.95 -11.89 4.88
N VAL A 176 8.98 -12.18 4.01
CA VAL A 176 8.55 -13.56 3.74
C VAL A 176 9.42 -14.15 2.63
N PRO A 177 10.02 -15.33 2.83
CA PRO A 177 10.72 -16.05 1.76
C PRO A 177 9.72 -16.50 0.69
N ILE A 178 9.70 -15.84 -0.47
CA ILE A 178 8.79 -16.14 -1.59
C ILE A 178 9.62 -16.62 -2.78
N ARG A 179 9.35 -17.83 -3.27
CA ARG A 179 10.01 -18.38 -4.48
C ARG A 179 9.27 -17.96 -5.74
N THR A 180 7.94 -17.97 -5.69
CA THR A 180 7.07 -17.63 -6.82
C THR A 180 6.06 -16.56 -6.46
N VAL A 181 5.84 -15.61 -7.36
CA VAL A 181 4.72 -14.65 -7.32
C VAL A 181 3.71 -15.03 -8.39
N LEU A 182 2.44 -15.17 -8.01
CA LEU A 182 1.33 -15.50 -8.91
C LEU A 182 0.30 -14.37 -8.92
N PHE A 183 0.17 -13.69 -10.05
CA PHE A 183 -0.87 -12.68 -10.26
C PHE A 183 -2.16 -13.36 -10.72
N THR A 184 -3.25 -13.21 -9.96
CA THR A 184 -4.57 -13.68 -10.41
C THR A 184 -5.25 -12.70 -11.37
N GLN A 185 -4.76 -11.45 -11.42
CA GLN A 185 -5.25 -10.40 -12.30
C GLN A 185 -4.18 -9.30 -12.48
N LEU A 186 -4.25 -8.55 -13.58
CA LEU A 186 -3.36 -7.42 -13.88
C LEU A 186 -4.07 -6.05 -13.82
N CYS A 187 -5.23 -5.97 -13.16
CA CYS A 187 -5.94 -4.72 -12.95
C CYS A 187 -6.33 -4.51 -11.49
N LYS A 188 -6.40 -3.25 -11.06
CA LYS A 188 -6.86 -2.87 -9.72
C LYS A 188 -7.62 -1.56 -9.72
N TYR A 189 -8.40 -1.34 -8.66
CA TYR A 189 -9.08 -0.08 -8.40
C TYR A 189 -8.13 0.93 -7.77
N ASP A 190 -8.05 2.14 -8.31
CA ASP A 190 -7.15 3.20 -7.84
C ASP A 190 -7.82 4.26 -6.95
N GLY A 191 -9.09 4.05 -6.60
CA GLY A 191 -9.91 5.03 -5.89
C GLY A 191 -10.94 5.71 -6.79
N ILE A 192 -10.73 5.71 -8.11
CA ILE A 192 -11.59 6.36 -9.10
C ILE A 192 -12.10 5.34 -10.12
N SER A 193 -11.21 4.52 -10.66
CA SER A 193 -11.53 3.57 -11.72
C SER A 193 -10.73 2.28 -11.57
N THR A 194 -11.16 1.23 -12.26
CA THR A 194 -10.31 0.04 -12.41
C THR A 194 -9.41 0.23 -13.60
N ARG A 195 -8.10 0.15 -13.37
CA ARG A 195 -7.08 0.28 -14.41
C ARG A 195 -6.11 -0.90 -14.36
N LEU A 196 -5.35 -1.07 -15.43
CA LEU A 196 -4.20 -1.98 -15.43
C LEU A 196 -3.14 -1.52 -14.42
N LEU A 197 -2.36 -2.48 -13.93
CA LEU A 197 -1.16 -2.19 -13.14
C LEU A 197 -0.17 -1.39 -13.97
N GLY A 198 0.48 -0.42 -13.33
CA GLY A 198 1.63 0.25 -13.92
C GLY A 198 2.87 -0.64 -13.89
N ASN A 199 3.86 -0.36 -14.75
CA ASN A 199 5.10 -1.14 -14.83
C ASN A 199 5.84 -1.16 -13.49
N ARG A 200 5.84 -0.03 -12.76
CA ARG A 200 6.43 0.02 -11.42
C ARG A 200 5.71 -0.86 -10.41
N GLU A 201 4.37 -0.90 -10.45
CA GLU A 201 3.57 -1.72 -9.52
C GLU A 201 3.81 -3.21 -9.79
N PHE A 202 3.80 -3.60 -11.08
CA PHE A 202 4.13 -4.95 -11.49
C PHE A 202 5.54 -5.34 -11.07
N ALA A 203 6.56 -4.53 -11.39
CA ALA A 203 7.94 -4.79 -11.04
C ALA A 203 8.19 -4.87 -9.51
N GLN A 204 7.50 -4.06 -8.71
CA GLN A 204 7.61 -4.11 -7.24
C GLN A 204 7.06 -5.41 -6.66
N ILE A 205 5.93 -5.89 -7.18
CA ILE A 205 5.28 -7.12 -6.71
C ILE A 205 6.07 -8.34 -7.20
N SER A 206 6.37 -8.42 -8.50
CA SER A 206 7.26 -9.41 -9.12
C SER A 206 8.63 -9.43 -8.44
N GLY A 207 9.07 -8.25 -7.97
CA GLY A 207 10.21 -7.98 -7.11
C GLY A 207 10.38 -8.94 -5.94
N ARG A 208 9.30 -9.55 -5.45
CA ARG A 208 9.29 -10.40 -4.26
C ARG A 208 9.62 -11.86 -4.54
N ALA A 209 9.56 -12.32 -5.79
CA ALA A 209 9.92 -13.69 -6.15
C ALA A 209 11.44 -13.93 -6.10
N GLY A 210 11.87 -15.11 -5.66
CA GLY A 210 13.27 -15.50 -5.59
C GLY A 210 13.96 -14.98 -4.33
N ARG A 211 14.46 -15.93 -3.53
CA ARG A 211 15.11 -15.71 -2.24
C ARG A 211 16.62 -15.68 -2.43
N ARG A 212 17.24 -14.53 -2.18
CA ARG A 212 18.70 -14.40 -2.28
C ARG A 212 19.40 -15.40 -1.36
N GLY A 213 20.28 -16.21 -1.94
CA GLY A 213 21.05 -17.23 -1.22
C GLY A 213 20.33 -18.57 -1.02
N PHE A 214 19.09 -18.70 -1.48
CA PHE A 214 18.32 -19.96 -1.42
C PHE A 214 17.81 -20.40 -2.80
N ASP A 215 17.40 -19.46 -3.65
CA ASP A 215 16.89 -19.75 -4.99
C ASP A 215 17.86 -19.24 -6.06
N ASP A 216 18.08 -20.05 -7.10
CA ASP A 216 18.85 -19.65 -8.30
C ASP A 216 18.02 -18.78 -9.25
N GLU A 217 16.69 -18.92 -9.21
CA GLU A 217 15.74 -18.13 -9.98
C GLU A 217 14.45 -17.89 -9.19
N GLY A 218 13.79 -16.77 -9.45
CA GLY A 218 12.45 -16.46 -8.95
C GLY A 218 11.43 -16.57 -10.09
N HIS A 219 10.24 -17.08 -9.79
CA HIS A 219 9.20 -17.26 -10.80
C HIS A 219 8.09 -16.22 -10.65
N VAL A 220 7.62 -15.69 -11.77
CA VAL A 220 6.50 -14.76 -11.83
C VAL A 220 5.49 -15.29 -12.84
N TRP A 221 4.35 -15.75 -12.33
CA TRP A 221 3.28 -16.30 -13.14
C TRP A 221 2.09 -15.35 -13.16
N VAL A 222 1.45 -15.20 -14.31
CA VAL A 222 0.27 -14.37 -14.49
C VAL A 222 -0.87 -15.19 -15.07
N GLN A 223 -2.00 -15.23 -14.38
CA GLN A 223 -3.19 -15.89 -14.89
C GLN A 223 -3.90 -15.06 -15.94
N ALA A 224 -4.30 -15.73 -17.02
CA ALA A 224 -5.29 -15.22 -17.95
C ALA A 224 -6.64 -14.97 -17.22
N PRO A 225 -7.47 -14.06 -17.73
CA PRO A 225 -8.79 -13.81 -17.16
C PRO A 225 -9.64 -15.09 -17.10
N VAL A 226 -10.42 -15.26 -16.01
CA VAL A 226 -11.21 -16.50 -15.79
C VAL A 226 -12.15 -16.80 -16.97
N HIS A 227 -12.85 -15.79 -17.48
CA HIS A 227 -13.76 -15.96 -18.62
C HIS A 227 -13.02 -16.34 -19.92
N TRP A 228 -11.76 -15.91 -20.08
CA TRP A 228 -10.91 -16.30 -21.20
C TRP A 228 -10.55 -17.79 -21.12
N ILE A 229 -10.09 -18.24 -19.96
CA ILE A 229 -9.77 -19.65 -19.69
C ILE A 229 -11.00 -20.55 -19.90
N GLU A 230 -12.17 -20.12 -19.40
CA GLU A 230 -13.43 -20.86 -19.59
C GLU A 230 -13.81 -20.97 -21.08
N ASN A 231 -13.64 -19.88 -21.85
CA ASN A 231 -13.91 -19.88 -23.28
C ASN A 231 -12.93 -20.77 -24.05
N LEU A 232 -11.63 -20.71 -23.76
CA LEU A 232 -10.60 -21.58 -24.37
C LEU A 232 -10.92 -23.06 -24.15
N ARG A 233 -11.31 -23.43 -22.91
CA ARG A 233 -11.72 -24.81 -22.59
C ARG A 233 -12.99 -25.23 -23.31
N ALA A 234 -13.95 -24.32 -23.42
CA ALA A 234 -15.18 -24.60 -24.14
C ALA A 234 -14.92 -24.80 -25.64
N ASP A 235 -14.04 -23.98 -26.23
CA ASP A 235 -13.60 -24.11 -27.62
C ASP A 235 -12.83 -25.43 -27.84
N ALA A 236 -11.92 -25.82 -26.94
CA ALA A 236 -11.23 -27.11 -26.99
C ALA A 236 -12.20 -28.31 -26.90
N ARG A 237 -13.24 -28.21 -26.05
CA ARG A 237 -14.30 -29.24 -25.96
C ARG A 237 -15.14 -29.34 -27.23
N VAL A 238 -15.38 -28.21 -27.92
CA VAL A 238 -16.09 -28.19 -29.20
C VAL A 238 -15.21 -28.72 -30.33
N ALA A 239 -13.90 -28.44 -30.30
CA ALA A 239 -12.95 -29.00 -31.26
C ALA A 239 -12.87 -30.54 -31.14
N ALA A 240 -12.91 -31.07 -29.92
CA ALA A 240 -12.94 -32.51 -29.66
C ALA A 240 -14.30 -33.17 -30.01
N ASP A 241 -15.41 -32.43 -29.91
CA ASP A 241 -16.75 -32.92 -30.23
C ASP A 241 -17.60 -31.80 -30.89
N PRO A 242 -17.67 -31.77 -32.23
CA PRO A 242 -18.36 -30.71 -32.99
C PRO A 242 -19.86 -30.58 -32.68
N HIS A 243 -20.52 -31.62 -32.14
CA HIS A 243 -21.94 -31.56 -31.77
C HIS A 243 -22.20 -30.61 -30.60
N LYS A 244 -21.18 -30.29 -29.79
CA LYS A 244 -21.29 -29.36 -28.66
C LYS A 244 -21.32 -27.89 -29.08
N LYS A 245 -21.04 -27.57 -30.34
CA LYS A 245 -21.03 -26.19 -30.87
C LYS A 245 -22.35 -25.45 -30.62
N LYS A 246 -23.49 -26.13 -30.72
CA LYS A 246 -24.83 -25.53 -30.50
C LYS A 246 -25.10 -25.15 -29.04
N LYS A 247 -24.30 -25.65 -28.08
CA LYS A 247 -24.43 -25.37 -26.64
C LYS A 247 -23.37 -24.39 -26.12
N LEU A 248 -22.51 -23.86 -26.99
CA LEU A 248 -21.43 -22.97 -26.60
C LEU A 248 -21.98 -21.57 -26.27
N VAL A 249 -22.00 -21.23 -25.00
CA VAL A 249 -22.28 -19.86 -24.53
C VAL A 249 -20.96 -19.25 -24.08
N ARG A 250 -20.50 -18.23 -24.79
CA ARG A 250 -19.27 -17.51 -24.42
C ARG A 250 -19.48 -16.71 -23.15
N LYS A 251 -18.53 -16.85 -22.24
CA LYS A 251 -18.45 -16.13 -20.98
C LYS A 251 -17.93 -14.72 -21.28
N LYS A 252 -18.65 -13.74 -20.76
CA LYS A 252 -18.31 -12.33 -20.90
C LYS A 252 -17.37 -11.89 -19.79
N PRO A 253 -16.54 -10.85 -20.01
CA PRO A 253 -15.80 -10.22 -18.93
C PRO A 253 -16.75 -9.65 -17.86
N PRO A 254 -16.29 -9.50 -16.61
CA PRO A 254 -17.07 -8.84 -15.57
C PRO A 254 -17.47 -7.42 -15.98
N GLU A 255 -18.71 -7.03 -15.67
CA GLU A 255 -19.24 -5.71 -16.05
C GLU A 255 -18.69 -4.56 -15.20
N ARG A 256 -18.19 -4.85 -14.00
CA ARG A 256 -17.63 -3.87 -13.06
C ARG A 256 -16.31 -4.37 -12.50
N GLY A 257 -15.46 -3.42 -12.14
CA GLY A 257 -14.20 -3.75 -11.46
C GLY A 257 -13.18 -4.46 -12.37
N TYR A 258 -13.27 -4.26 -13.69
CA TYR A 258 -12.46 -4.97 -14.67
C TYR A 258 -11.85 -4.00 -15.68
N ALA A 259 -10.55 -4.11 -15.90
CA ALA A 259 -9.88 -3.56 -17.07
C ALA A 259 -9.31 -4.73 -17.87
N HIS A 260 -9.45 -4.71 -19.19
CA HIS A 260 -9.04 -5.85 -20.02
C HIS A 260 -7.52 -6.07 -20.00
N TRP A 261 -7.07 -7.27 -19.67
CA TRP A 261 -5.69 -7.71 -19.84
C TRP A 261 -5.62 -9.03 -20.62
N ASN A 262 -4.50 -9.21 -21.32
CA ASN A 262 -4.14 -10.38 -22.09
C ASN A 262 -2.61 -10.56 -22.04
N GLU A 263 -2.08 -11.50 -22.81
CA GLU A 263 -0.64 -11.74 -22.94
C GLU A 263 0.13 -10.50 -23.42
N ASP A 264 -0.41 -9.71 -24.36
CA ASP A 264 0.24 -8.47 -24.81
C ASP A 264 0.38 -7.44 -23.68
N SER A 265 -0.68 -7.25 -22.88
CA SER A 265 -0.64 -6.37 -21.71
C SER A 265 0.40 -6.85 -20.69
N PHE A 266 0.51 -8.17 -20.50
CA PHE A 266 1.53 -8.78 -19.65
C PHE A 266 2.95 -8.51 -20.20
N GLN A 267 3.20 -8.78 -21.48
CA GLN A 267 4.50 -8.57 -22.10
C GLN A 267 4.96 -7.11 -22.02
N LYS A 268 4.03 -6.16 -22.22
CA LYS A 268 4.29 -4.72 -22.02
C LYS A 268 4.70 -4.37 -20.59
N MET A 269 4.18 -5.08 -19.58
CA MET A 269 4.58 -4.87 -18.18
C MET A 269 5.95 -5.46 -17.87
N VAL A 270 6.29 -6.59 -18.51
CA VAL A 270 7.61 -7.25 -18.37
C VAL A 270 8.70 -6.40 -19.03
N ASP A 271 8.47 -5.93 -20.25
CA ASP A 271 9.48 -5.22 -21.05
C ASP A 271 9.55 -3.72 -20.75
N GLY A 272 8.44 -3.12 -20.28
CA GLY A 272 8.36 -1.68 -20.13
C GLY A 272 9.09 -1.15 -18.89
N SER A 273 9.60 0.07 -19.01
CA SER A 273 10.31 0.75 -17.92
C SER A 273 9.35 1.30 -16.85
N PRO A 274 9.72 1.26 -15.56
CA PRO A 274 8.95 1.90 -14.49
C PRO A 274 8.73 3.40 -14.74
N GLU A 275 7.54 3.88 -14.38
CA GLU A 275 7.18 5.29 -14.56
C GLU A 275 8.03 6.21 -13.66
N PRO A 276 8.26 7.47 -14.08
CA PRO A 276 8.89 8.45 -13.20
C PRO A 276 8.05 8.69 -11.95
N LEU A 277 8.71 8.99 -10.83
CA LEU A 277 8.01 9.45 -9.64
C LEU A 277 7.34 10.78 -9.97
N LEU A 278 6.06 10.91 -9.63
CA LEU A 278 5.33 12.16 -9.72
C LEU A 278 5.09 12.71 -8.31
N SER A 279 5.09 14.03 -8.20
CA SER A 279 4.78 14.71 -6.95
C SER A 279 3.28 14.54 -6.64
N SER A 280 3.00 14.37 -5.37
CA SER A 280 1.64 14.42 -4.82
C SER A 280 1.65 15.29 -3.57
N PHE A 281 2.26 16.46 -3.70
CA PHE A 281 2.25 17.50 -2.68
C PHE A 281 0.82 17.95 -2.45
N ASP A 282 0.50 18.27 -1.21
CA ASP A 282 -0.72 18.98 -0.89
C ASP A 282 -0.50 19.88 0.32
N VAL A 283 -1.36 20.89 0.43
CA VAL A 283 -1.37 21.88 1.50
C VAL A 283 -2.59 21.64 2.38
N ASN A 284 -2.40 21.65 3.70
CA ASN A 284 -3.48 21.54 4.68
C ASN A 284 -3.31 22.58 5.80
N HIS A 285 -4.31 22.72 6.67
CA HIS A 285 -4.32 23.68 7.78
C HIS A 285 -3.12 23.48 8.70
N GLN A 286 -2.81 22.24 9.07
CA GLN A 286 -1.67 21.91 9.92
C GLN A 286 -0.33 22.36 9.34
N MET A 287 -0.10 22.16 8.04
CA MET A 287 1.11 22.64 7.36
C MET A 287 1.20 24.16 7.40
N VAL A 288 0.09 24.86 7.16
CA VAL A 288 0.07 26.34 7.22
C VAL A 288 0.45 26.81 8.62
N MET A 289 -0.20 26.30 9.67
CA MET A 289 0.10 26.70 11.05
C MET A 289 1.53 26.34 11.45
N ASN A 290 1.99 25.11 11.15
CA ASN A 290 3.34 24.66 11.51
C ASN A 290 4.45 25.43 10.80
N VAL A 291 4.19 26.00 9.62
CA VAL A 291 5.18 26.84 8.92
C VAL A 291 5.13 28.27 9.44
N LEU A 292 3.93 28.80 9.74
CA LEU A 292 3.76 30.14 10.32
C LEU A 292 4.29 30.24 11.75
N SER A 293 4.24 29.16 12.53
CA SER A 293 4.75 29.15 13.91
C SER A 293 6.27 29.05 14.03
N ARG A 294 6.99 28.87 12.92
CA ARG A 294 8.47 28.78 12.92
C ARG A 294 9.08 30.13 13.28
N PRO A 295 10.23 30.18 13.97
CA PRO A 295 11.00 31.40 14.14
C PRO A 295 11.32 32.06 12.80
N GLY A 296 11.18 33.39 12.73
CA GLY A 296 11.41 34.21 11.55
C GLY A 296 10.17 34.42 10.66
N ASP A 297 10.42 34.65 9.37
CA ASP A 297 9.36 35.00 8.40
C ASP A 297 8.67 33.74 7.84
N GLY A 298 7.75 33.17 8.62
CA GLY A 298 6.97 31.99 8.24
C GLY A 298 6.17 32.17 6.94
N CYS A 299 5.74 33.39 6.61
CA CYS A 299 5.07 33.71 5.35
C CYS A 299 6.01 33.54 4.15
N ARG A 300 7.25 34.03 4.27
CA ARG A 300 8.30 33.85 3.25
C ARG A 300 8.70 32.39 3.11
N ASP A 301 8.86 31.68 4.22
CA ASP A 301 9.19 30.25 4.21
C ASP A 301 8.09 29.44 3.53
N PHE A 302 6.83 29.74 3.86
CA PHE A 302 5.71 29.06 3.23
C PHE A 302 5.60 29.38 1.73
N ARG A 303 5.86 30.63 1.32
CA ARG A 303 5.96 31.01 -0.08
C ARG A 303 7.04 30.20 -0.80
N ASN A 304 8.21 30.01 -0.19
CA ASN A 304 9.29 29.22 -0.77
C ASN A 304 8.86 27.75 -0.94
N LEU A 305 8.27 27.14 0.10
CA LEU A 305 7.76 25.78 0.07
C LEU A 305 6.71 25.57 -1.06
N LEU A 306 5.81 26.54 -1.25
CA LEU A 306 4.75 26.48 -2.27
C LEU A 306 5.25 26.66 -3.71
N LEU A 307 6.35 27.41 -3.90
CA LEU A 307 6.87 27.75 -5.24
C LEU A 307 8.03 26.87 -5.68
N ASP A 308 8.70 26.21 -4.73
CA ASP A 308 9.88 25.40 -4.98
C ASP A 308 9.62 23.89 -4.83
N ASN A 309 8.39 23.45 -4.53
CA ASN A 309 8.06 22.02 -4.55
C ASN A 309 8.11 21.40 -5.96
N HIS A 310 8.11 20.07 -6.03
CA HIS A 310 8.24 19.33 -7.30
C HIS A 310 6.94 19.20 -8.11
N GLU A 311 5.89 19.97 -7.79
CA GLU A 311 4.68 20.03 -8.60
C GLU A 311 4.87 20.89 -9.87
N PRO A 312 4.15 20.59 -10.96
CA PRO A 312 4.07 21.48 -12.12
C PRO A 312 3.55 22.87 -11.73
N ARG A 313 3.97 23.91 -12.48
CA ARG A 313 3.59 25.31 -12.22
C ARG A 313 2.08 25.53 -12.09
N GLU A 314 1.27 24.81 -12.85
CA GLU A 314 -0.20 24.88 -12.73
C GLU A 314 -0.69 24.42 -11.34
N ARG A 315 -0.17 23.29 -10.85
CA ARG A 315 -0.52 22.74 -9.54
C ARG A 315 0.04 23.61 -8.41
N GLN A 316 1.26 24.12 -8.53
CA GLN A 316 1.81 25.10 -7.57
C GLN A 316 0.88 26.32 -7.41
N ARG A 317 0.36 26.88 -8.51
CA ARG A 317 -0.62 27.98 -8.45
C ARG A 317 -1.92 27.58 -7.73
N ARG A 318 -2.39 26.34 -7.89
CA ARG A 318 -3.54 25.81 -7.14
C ARG A 318 -3.22 25.70 -5.65
N HIS A 319 -2.04 25.22 -5.29
CA HIS A 319 -1.58 25.14 -3.90
C HIS A 319 -1.47 26.54 -3.26
N VAL A 320 -0.95 27.53 -3.97
CA VAL A 320 -0.91 28.93 -3.49
C VAL A 320 -2.31 29.48 -3.23
N ARG A 321 -3.27 29.26 -4.14
CA ARG A 321 -4.67 29.70 -3.91
C ARG A 321 -5.30 28.99 -2.71
N LYS A 322 -5.06 27.69 -2.57
CA LYS A 322 -5.54 26.90 -1.42
C LYS A 322 -4.94 27.40 -0.11
N ALA A 323 -3.63 27.67 -0.09
CA ALA A 323 -2.91 28.27 1.03
C ALA A 323 -3.48 29.62 1.46
N ILE A 324 -3.76 30.52 0.50
CA ILE A 324 -4.39 31.83 0.77
C ILE A 324 -5.79 31.65 1.36
N GLY A 325 -6.58 30.70 0.84
CA GLY A 325 -7.90 30.38 1.39
C GLY A 325 -7.82 29.91 2.83
N ILE A 326 -6.94 28.94 3.11
CA ILE A 326 -6.69 28.42 4.46
C ILE A 326 -6.24 29.54 5.41
N TYR A 327 -5.28 30.37 4.98
CA TYR A 327 -4.78 31.48 5.78
C TYR A 327 -5.90 32.46 6.18
N ARG A 328 -6.75 32.85 5.22
CA ARG A 328 -7.89 33.74 5.49
C ARG A 328 -8.88 33.12 6.46
N SER A 329 -9.20 31.83 6.29
CA SER A 329 -10.10 31.12 7.21
C SER A 329 -9.53 31.02 8.63
N LEU A 330 -8.22 30.75 8.77
CA LEU A 330 -7.56 30.72 10.08
C LEU A 330 -7.55 32.09 10.76
N ARG A 331 -7.33 33.16 9.98
CA ARG A 331 -7.37 34.55 10.48
C ARG A 331 -8.78 34.96 10.90
N GLU A 332 -9.79 34.63 10.09
CA GLU A 332 -11.19 34.92 10.39
C GLU A 332 -11.67 34.17 11.65
N ALA A 333 -11.18 32.95 11.86
CA ALA A 333 -11.45 32.15 13.05
C ALA A 333 -10.64 32.57 14.30
N GLY A 334 -9.79 33.59 14.22
CA GLY A 334 -8.93 34.02 15.34
C GLY A 334 -7.85 33.00 15.73
N VAL A 335 -7.51 32.08 14.83
CA VAL A 335 -6.47 31.06 15.08
C VAL A 335 -5.07 31.63 14.79
N ILE A 336 -4.98 32.60 13.88
CA ILE A 336 -3.74 33.32 13.58
C ILE A 336 -3.98 34.83 13.63
N ASP A 337 -3.00 35.54 14.18
CA ASP A 337 -3.00 36.99 14.31
C ASP A 337 -1.79 37.58 13.57
N GLU A 338 -2.04 38.57 12.72
CA GLU A 338 -0.99 39.35 12.08
C GLU A 338 -0.45 40.39 13.08
N LEU A 339 0.87 40.42 13.27
CA LEU A 339 1.52 41.33 14.19
C LEU A 339 2.01 42.58 13.43
N ASP A 340 1.92 43.75 14.07
CA ASP A 340 2.45 45.00 13.51
C ASP A 340 3.99 45.03 13.52
N GLU A 341 4.60 44.40 14.53
CA GLU A 341 6.03 44.23 14.72
C GLU A 341 6.37 42.76 14.95
N PRO A 342 7.58 42.29 14.57
CA PRO A 342 7.97 40.92 14.80
C PRO A 342 8.07 40.62 16.30
N ASP A 343 7.65 39.41 16.70
CA ASP A 343 7.81 38.95 18.08
C ASP A 343 9.26 38.55 18.43
N ASP A 344 9.46 38.02 19.65
CA ASP A 344 10.78 37.59 20.16
C ASP A 344 11.45 36.51 19.31
N GLU A 345 10.68 35.78 18.50
CA GLU A 345 11.17 34.76 17.56
C GLU A 345 11.27 35.29 16.12
N GLY A 346 10.98 36.57 15.88
CA GLY A 346 11.02 37.22 14.57
C GLY A 346 9.78 36.96 13.70
N ARG A 347 8.68 36.48 14.29
CA ARG A 347 7.46 36.10 13.58
C ARG A 347 6.58 37.32 13.37
N MET A 348 6.01 37.44 12.17
CA MET A 348 5.00 38.46 11.82
C MET A 348 3.56 37.93 11.94
N VAL A 349 3.41 36.64 12.22
CA VAL A 349 2.12 35.98 12.41
C VAL A 349 2.22 35.12 13.66
N ALA A 350 1.42 35.44 14.67
CA ALA A 350 1.26 34.62 15.86
C ALA A 350 0.17 33.57 15.62
N VAL A 351 0.37 32.37 16.13
CA VAL A 351 -0.69 31.36 16.19
C VAL A 351 -1.33 31.47 17.58
N GLY A 352 -2.53 32.05 17.64
CA GLY A 352 -3.17 32.55 18.87
C GLY A 352 -3.73 31.47 19.81
N VAL A 353 -3.58 30.19 19.46
CA VAL A 353 -3.97 29.07 20.31
C VAL A 353 -2.69 28.37 20.75
N ASP A 354 -2.56 28.14 22.06
CA ASP A 354 -1.57 27.23 22.65
C ASP A 354 -1.90 25.81 22.17
N LEU A 355 -1.56 25.55 20.91
CA LEU A 355 -1.79 24.29 20.22
C LEU A 355 -0.87 23.29 20.90
N GLN A 356 -1.39 22.59 21.92
CA GLN A 356 -0.72 21.43 22.48
C GLN A 356 -0.17 20.58 21.33
N ASP A 357 1.05 20.04 21.47
CA ASP A 357 1.76 19.26 20.43
C ASP A 357 0.92 18.12 19.79
N ARG A 358 -0.22 17.76 20.38
CA ARG A 358 -1.15 16.71 19.94
C ARG A 358 -2.43 17.22 19.24
N PHE A 359 -2.64 18.52 19.08
CA PHE A 359 -3.86 19.04 18.45
C PHE A 359 -3.79 18.90 16.92
N ALA A 360 -4.50 17.91 16.38
CA ALA A 360 -4.46 17.56 14.97
C ALA A 360 -5.61 18.20 14.17
N LEU A 361 -5.41 19.41 13.65
CA LEU A 361 -6.34 20.13 12.75
C LEU A 361 -6.37 19.56 11.30
N HIS A 362 -6.36 18.24 11.16
CA HIS A 362 -6.20 17.54 9.88
C HIS A 362 -7.54 17.29 9.15
N GLN A 363 -8.68 17.47 9.83
CA GLN A 363 -10.01 17.24 9.27
C GLN A 363 -10.73 18.58 9.02
N PRO A 364 -11.53 18.72 7.95
CA PRO A 364 -12.28 19.96 7.67
C PRO A 364 -13.13 20.46 8.85
N LEU A 365 -13.65 19.53 9.67
CA LEU A 365 -14.47 19.84 10.83
C LEU A 365 -13.68 20.20 12.09
N SER A 366 -12.36 20.08 12.05
CA SER A 366 -11.51 20.36 13.22
C SER A 366 -11.42 21.86 13.57
N LEU A 367 -11.68 22.75 12.60
CA LEU A 367 -11.81 24.19 12.85
C LEU A 367 -13.04 24.53 13.70
N PHE A 368 -14.15 23.82 13.50
CA PHE A 368 -15.35 23.96 14.33
C PHE A 368 -15.14 23.43 15.75
N ALA A 369 -14.09 22.65 16.01
CA ALA A 369 -13.81 22.20 17.37
C ALA A 369 -13.54 23.38 18.31
N LEU A 370 -12.89 24.46 17.84
CA LEU A 370 -12.65 25.66 18.65
C LEU A 370 -13.95 26.41 19.00
N GLU A 371 -14.95 26.38 18.13
CA GLU A 371 -16.28 26.95 18.40
C GLU A 371 -17.13 26.04 19.32
N VAL A 372 -16.93 24.72 19.26
CA VAL A 372 -17.71 23.73 20.02
C VAL A 372 -17.10 23.43 21.40
N ILE A 373 -15.79 23.62 21.60
CA ILE A 373 -15.12 23.40 22.89
C ILE A 373 -15.73 24.24 24.03
N PRO A 374 -16.03 25.55 23.84
CA PRO A 374 -16.72 26.35 24.86
C PRO A 374 -18.12 25.78 25.21
N GLU A 375 -18.88 25.35 24.21
CA GLU A 375 -20.22 24.74 24.38
C GLU A 375 -20.17 23.36 25.09
N LEU A 376 -19.04 22.66 25.02
CA LEU A 376 -18.82 21.40 25.74
C LEU A 376 -18.40 21.60 27.20
N ALA A 377 -17.77 22.74 27.52
CA ALA A 377 -17.34 23.07 28.88
C ALA A 377 -18.51 23.44 29.80
N ASP A 378 -19.62 23.91 29.24
CA ASP A 378 -20.83 24.29 29.97
C ASP A 378 -21.82 23.14 30.23
N ARG A 379 -21.45 21.89 29.94
CA ARG A 379 -22.27 20.74 30.36
C ARG A 379 -22.05 20.44 31.84
N PRO A 380 -23.10 20.48 32.69
CA PRO A 380 -22.97 20.01 34.07
C PRO A 380 -22.54 18.54 34.07
N SER A 381 -21.61 18.19 34.94
CA SER A 381 -21.10 16.83 35.10
C SER A 381 -22.14 15.94 35.78
N ASP A 382 -23.21 15.59 35.08
CA ASP A 382 -24.18 14.62 35.59
C ASP A 382 -23.66 13.20 35.34
N ALA A 383 -22.84 12.72 36.29
CA ALA A 383 -22.79 11.32 36.72
C ALA A 383 -21.83 11.20 37.91
N GLU A 384 -22.32 11.43 39.13
CA GLU A 384 -21.73 10.76 40.29
C GLU A 384 -21.92 9.24 40.10
N PRO A 385 -20.90 8.41 40.33
CA PRO A 385 -21.07 6.97 40.37
C PRO A 385 -21.89 6.64 41.61
N THR A 386 -23.07 6.08 41.43
CA THR A 386 -23.87 5.51 42.52
C THR A 386 -23.04 4.45 43.24
N ASP A 387 -22.76 4.68 44.52
CA ASP A 387 -22.22 3.68 45.45
C ASP A 387 -23.06 2.39 45.35
N GLY A 388 -22.44 1.33 44.85
CA GLY A 388 -22.97 -0.02 44.97
C GLY A 388 -22.78 -0.51 46.41
N PRO A 389 -23.68 -1.36 46.94
CA PRO A 389 -23.60 -1.79 48.33
C PRO A 389 -22.38 -2.69 48.54
N GLU A 390 -21.63 -2.43 49.61
CA GLU A 390 -20.56 -3.31 50.10
C GLU A 390 -21.10 -4.72 50.39
N PRO A 391 -20.32 -5.80 50.11
CA PRO A 391 -20.70 -7.15 50.51
C PRO A 391 -20.48 -7.31 52.01
N ALA A 392 -21.53 -7.69 52.73
CA ALA A 392 -21.42 -8.21 54.08
C ALA A 392 -21.08 -9.72 54.01
N ASP A 393 -20.01 -10.09 54.74
CA ASP A 393 -19.53 -11.42 55.17
C ASP A 393 -19.61 -12.63 54.23
#